data_AF-A0A1V9Y7M0-F1
#
_entry.id   AF-A0A1V9Y7M0-F1
#
_cell.length_a   1.000
_cell.length_b   1.000
_cell.length_c   1.000
_cell.angle_alpha   90.00
_cell.angle_beta   90.00
_cell.angle_gamma   90.00
#
_symmetry.space_group_name_H-M   'P 1'
#
loop_
_entity.id
_entity.type
_entity.pdbx_description
1 polymer ?
#
loop_
_entity_poly.entity_id
_entity_poly.type
_entity_poly.pdbx_seq_one_letter_code
_entity_poly.pdbx_strand_id
1 'polypeptide(L)'
;MEAHTIALPSKATASLSVHTRLWQSNELEGDEIDLTASVATALVVFLNGLMLPQNSWFPVVDKINDEMEKINLPSLSQVVFVTYDRYGQGETKDNDPLDAYAEDPSHGHDALDVVSDLNELVYIVAQLFALPGLPPLIFVANSIGCAVARLYAQVYPKRVHALLLADSIIASSHYGLIIPDPDTETIDQPGITPDMLRKARSALNALFHPDVGNAEGFSRRNLMKLLPHANAPKLLATALNGPFVTVLEHDPEVFLKESMRMPDVAPEIVTTYTNPFWHKYNEGLIEITGADRRKGPAIVEGAGHFIQAMQPHIVANETVDLIVKVLSHVN
;
A
#
# COMPACT_ATOMS: atom_id res chain seq x y z
N MET A 1 13.17 -14.21 -6.10
CA MET A 1 12.42 -14.28 -4.83
C MET A 1 12.30 -15.74 -4.43
N GLU A 2 12.59 -16.09 -3.19
CA GLU A 2 12.32 -17.41 -2.60
C GLU A 2 10.83 -17.49 -2.23
N ALA A 3 10.19 -18.64 -2.46
CA ALA A 3 8.77 -18.85 -2.22
C ALA A 3 8.53 -19.62 -0.91
N HIS A 4 7.53 -19.19 -0.15
CA HIS A 4 7.14 -19.74 1.14
C HIS A 4 5.62 -19.91 1.21
N THR A 5 5.18 -20.96 1.90
CA THR A 5 3.78 -21.15 2.30
C THR A 5 3.72 -21.00 3.82
N ILE A 6 3.07 -19.95 4.29
CA ILE A 6 3.07 -19.57 5.72
C ILE A 6 1.64 -19.65 6.28
N ALA A 7 1.43 -20.54 7.25
CA ALA A 7 0.23 -20.52 8.08
C ALA A 7 0.44 -19.59 9.28
N LEU A 8 -0.51 -18.69 9.52
CA LEU A 8 -0.47 -17.81 10.69
C LEU A 8 -0.94 -18.59 11.93
N PRO A 9 -0.33 -18.38 13.11
CA PRO A 9 -0.79 -19.00 14.36
C PRO A 9 -2.28 -18.82 14.64
N SER A 10 -2.84 -17.64 14.37
CA SER A 10 -4.28 -17.36 14.54
C SER A 10 -5.17 -18.05 13.50
N LYS A 11 -4.60 -18.45 12.36
CA LYS A 11 -5.30 -19.00 11.18
C LYS A 11 -4.63 -20.28 10.69
N ALA A 12 -4.33 -21.19 11.62
CA ALA A 12 -3.51 -22.39 11.34
C ALA A 12 -4.08 -23.36 10.29
N THR A 13 -5.34 -23.22 9.89
CA THR A 13 -6.00 -24.02 8.85
C THR A 13 -5.87 -23.43 7.45
N ALA A 14 -5.28 -22.25 7.29
CA ALA A 14 -5.12 -21.56 6.03
C ALA A 14 -3.71 -20.99 5.90
N SER A 15 -3.17 -20.97 4.68
CA SER A 15 -1.80 -20.52 4.42
C SER A 15 -1.74 -19.40 3.41
N LEU A 16 -0.85 -18.44 3.66
CA LEU A 16 -0.49 -17.35 2.76
C LEU A 16 0.64 -17.80 1.82
N SER A 17 0.56 -17.38 0.56
CA SER A 17 1.67 -17.39 -0.37
C SER A 17 2.54 -16.17 -0.13
N VAL A 18 3.81 -16.40 0.19
CA VAL A 18 4.77 -15.35 0.58
C VAL A 18 6.04 -15.54 -0.22
N HIS A 19 6.60 -14.46 -0.72
CA HIS A 19 7.88 -14.46 -1.42
C HIS A 19 8.85 -13.52 -0.73
N THR A 20 10.08 -13.98 -0.50
CA THR A 20 11.11 -13.21 0.16
C THR A 20 12.37 -13.06 -0.70
N ARG A 21 13.17 -12.03 -0.43
CA ARG A 21 14.53 -11.89 -0.95
C ARG A 21 15.37 -11.17 0.08
N LEU A 22 16.56 -11.69 0.32
CA LEU A 22 17.57 -11.04 1.14
C LEU A 22 18.52 -10.28 0.23
N TRP A 23 18.82 -9.04 0.58
CA TRP A 23 19.95 -8.27 0.08
C TRP A 23 20.89 -7.99 1.24
N GLN A 24 22.19 -8.12 1.01
CA GLN A 24 23.23 -7.84 2.00
C GLN A 24 24.36 -7.05 1.34
N SER A 25 25.02 -6.18 2.10
CA SER A 25 26.25 -5.53 1.66
C SER A 25 27.37 -6.56 1.48
N ASN A 26 28.24 -6.38 0.48
CA ASN A 26 29.35 -7.29 0.14
C ASN A 26 30.24 -7.69 1.34
N GLU A 27 30.36 -6.84 2.36
CA GLU A 27 31.15 -7.13 3.57
C GLU A 27 30.55 -8.23 4.45
N LEU A 28 29.23 -8.49 4.35
CA LEU A 28 28.56 -9.63 4.99
C LEU A 28 28.74 -10.93 4.20
N GLU A 29 29.22 -10.86 2.95
CA GLU A 29 29.51 -12.02 2.11
C GLU A 29 30.97 -12.50 2.23
N GLY A 30 31.85 -11.72 2.86
CA GLY A 30 33.28 -12.01 2.99
C GLY A 30 33.64 -12.95 4.15
N ASP A 31 34.83 -13.58 4.08
CA ASP A 31 35.32 -14.55 5.09
C ASP A 31 35.73 -13.89 6.44
N GLU A 32 35.90 -12.57 6.49
CA GLU A 32 36.26 -11.81 7.70
C GLU A 32 35.09 -10.96 8.21
N ILE A 33 34.07 -11.62 8.76
CA ILE A 33 32.96 -10.93 9.43
C ILE A 33 33.34 -10.67 10.89
N ASP A 34 33.37 -9.40 11.30
CA ASP A 34 33.38 -9.05 12.71
C ASP A 34 32.03 -9.44 13.34
N LEU A 35 31.99 -10.61 13.97
CA LEU A 35 30.81 -11.16 14.66
C LEU A 35 30.32 -10.29 15.83
N THR A 36 31.07 -9.25 16.21
CA THR A 36 30.68 -8.31 17.26
C THR A 36 30.03 -7.03 16.73
N ALA A 37 30.10 -6.78 15.41
CA ALA A 37 29.51 -5.61 14.78
C ALA A 37 27.99 -5.75 14.61
N SER A 38 27.25 -4.66 14.84
CA SER A 38 25.79 -4.64 14.67
C SER A 38 25.44 -4.50 13.20
N VAL A 39 24.58 -5.39 12.70
CA VAL A 39 24.08 -5.37 11.31
C VAL A 39 22.86 -4.46 11.22
N ALA A 40 22.96 -3.38 10.43
CA ALA A 40 21.83 -2.50 10.16
C ALA A 40 20.80 -3.26 9.31
N THR A 41 19.62 -3.52 9.88
CA THR A 41 18.61 -4.40 9.27
C THR A 41 17.31 -3.63 9.01
N ALA A 42 16.72 -3.82 7.82
CA ALA A 42 15.35 -3.37 7.53
C ALA A 42 14.50 -4.48 6.91
N LEU A 43 13.20 -4.45 7.17
CA LEU A 43 12.21 -5.32 6.53
C LEU A 43 11.29 -4.47 5.65
N VAL A 44 11.32 -4.71 4.35
CA VAL A 44 10.51 -4.02 3.35
C VAL A 44 9.37 -4.94 2.92
N VAL A 45 8.13 -4.54 3.20
CA VAL A 45 6.94 -5.35 2.89
C VAL A 45 6.09 -4.64 1.84
N PHE A 46 5.79 -5.36 0.76
CA PHE A 46 4.99 -4.87 -0.35
C PHE A 46 3.52 -5.25 -0.15
N LEU A 47 2.63 -4.25 -0.10
CA LEU A 47 1.21 -4.42 0.20
C LEU A 47 0.36 -4.21 -1.05
N ASN A 48 -0.27 -5.28 -1.52
CA ASN A 48 -1.07 -5.29 -2.73
C ASN A 48 -2.31 -4.41 -2.61
N GLY A 49 -2.73 -3.83 -3.74
CA GLY A 49 -4.08 -3.32 -3.92
C GLY A 49 -5.11 -4.45 -4.03
N LEU A 50 -6.30 -4.11 -4.52
CA LEU A 50 -7.21 -5.12 -5.08
C LEU A 50 -6.75 -5.44 -6.53
N MET A 51 -7.14 -6.60 -7.04
CA MET A 51 -6.88 -7.09 -8.41
C MET A 51 -5.46 -7.58 -8.71
N LEU A 52 -4.41 -6.79 -8.44
CA LEU A 52 -3.04 -7.22 -8.72
C LEU A 52 -2.42 -7.96 -7.54
N PRO A 53 -1.93 -9.21 -7.74
CA PRO A 53 -1.30 -9.98 -6.68
C PRO A 53 0.18 -9.59 -6.49
N GLN A 54 0.84 -10.28 -5.58
CA GLN A 54 2.20 -10.02 -5.10
C GLN A 54 3.25 -10.03 -6.22
N ASN A 55 3.03 -10.80 -7.28
CA ASN A 55 3.96 -10.90 -8.40
C ASN A 55 4.08 -9.58 -9.19
N SER A 56 3.11 -8.66 -9.04
CA SER A 56 3.18 -7.31 -9.62
C SER A 56 4.32 -6.47 -9.03
N TRP A 57 4.85 -6.86 -7.86
CA TRP A 57 6.00 -6.20 -7.23
C TRP A 57 7.35 -6.77 -7.65
N PHE A 58 7.42 -7.96 -8.29
CA PHE A 58 8.71 -8.58 -8.63
C PHE A 58 9.61 -7.67 -9.49
N PRO A 59 9.08 -6.98 -10.53
CA PRO A 59 9.90 -6.03 -11.30
C PRO A 59 10.41 -4.84 -10.47
N VAL A 60 9.69 -4.45 -9.42
CA VAL A 60 10.15 -3.41 -8.47
C VAL A 60 11.30 -3.95 -7.63
N VAL A 61 11.16 -5.15 -7.06
CA VAL A 61 12.20 -5.77 -6.22
C VAL A 61 13.48 -6.06 -6.99
N ASP A 62 13.38 -6.49 -8.25
CA ASP A 62 14.54 -6.66 -9.13
C ASP A 62 15.29 -5.34 -9.33
N LYS A 63 14.57 -4.25 -9.61
CA LYS A 63 15.19 -2.92 -9.76
C LYS A 63 15.75 -2.36 -8.47
N ILE A 64 15.10 -2.59 -7.33
CA ILE A 64 15.66 -2.21 -6.03
C ILE A 64 17.02 -2.88 -5.85
N ASN A 65 17.16 -4.16 -6.17
CA ASN A 65 18.43 -4.86 -6.08
C ASN A 65 19.51 -4.19 -6.95
N ASP A 66 19.19 -3.93 -8.22
CA ASP A 66 20.10 -3.26 -9.16
C ASP A 66 20.55 -1.86 -8.66
N GLU A 67 19.65 -1.11 -8.03
CA GLU A 67 19.96 0.23 -7.50
C GLU A 67 20.73 0.17 -6.18
N MET A 68 20.43 -0.80 -5.32
CA MET A 68 21.14 -1.00 -4.05
C MET A 68 22.62 -1.36 -4.29
N GLU A 69 22.94 -2.10 -5.36
CA GLU A 69 24.32 -2.40 -5.78
C GLU A 69 25.13 -1.15 -6.17
N LYS A 70 24.45 -0.05 -6.54
CA LYS A 70 25.10 1.20 -6.96
C LYS A 70 25.32 2.17 -5.80
N ILE A 71 24.78 1.88 -4.62
CA ILE A 71 24.74 2.80 -3.49
C ILE A 71 25.68 2.30 -2.39
N ASN A 72 26.46 3.23 -1.83
CA ASN A 72 27.24 2.98 -0.63
C ASN A 72 26.34 3.06 0.60
N LEU A 73 25.73 1.95 0.97
CA LEU A 73 25.08 1.80 2.27
C LEU A 73 26.10 1.63 3.40
N PRO A 74 25.70 1.84 4.68
CA PRO A 74 26.57 1.56 5.82
C PRO A 74 27.18 0.16 5.73
N SER A 75 28.45 0.07 6.12
CA SER A 75 29.16 -1.20 6.23
C SER A 75 28.37 -2.14 7.14
N LEU A 76 28.05 -3.35 6.66
CA LEU A 76 27.16 -4.34 7.31
C LEU A 76 25.66 -3.97 7.34
N SER A 77 25.07 -3.81 6.14
CA SER A 77 23.63 -3.61 5.98
C SER A 77 22.95 -4.85 5.41
N GLN A 78 21.74 -5.15 5.88
CA GLN A 78 20.88 -6.18 5.29
C GLN A 78 19.43 -5.70 5.15
N VAL A 79 18.79 -6.12 4.07
CA VAL A 79 17.40 -5.78 3.77
C VAL A 79 16.66 -7.06 3.36
N VAL A 80 15.55 -7.33 4.04
CA VAL A 80 14.65 -8.43 3.68
C VAL A 80 13.45 -7.83 2.96
N PHE A 81 13.25 -8.22 1.71
CA PHE A 81 12.08 -7.90 0.90
C PHE A 81 11.02 -8.99 1.08
N VAL A 82 9.77 -8.59 1.27
CA VAL A 82 8.63 -9.49 1.46
C VAL A 82 7.47 -9.04 0.59
N THR A 83 7.05 -9.89 -0.34
CA THR A 83 5.78 -9.76 -1.03
C THR A 83 4.88 -10.89 -0.55
N TYR A 84 3.58 -10.67 -0.45
CA TYR A 84 2.64 -11.74 -0.13
C TYR A 84 1.27 -11.47 -0.73
N ASP A 85 0.51 -12.52 -0.96
CA ASP A 85 -0.90 -12.42 -1.29
C ASP A 85 -1.74 -12.61 -0.02
N ARG A 86 -2.71 -11.73 0.21
CA ARG A 86 -3.71 -11.93 1.27
C ARG A 86 -4.56 -13.16 0.98
N TYR A 87 -5.30 -13.62 1.98
CA TYR A 87 -6.32 -14.64 1.77
C TYR A 87 -7.29 -14.26 0.64
N GLY A 88 -7.63 -15.24 -0.20
CA GLY A 88 -8.48 -15.04 -1.39
C GLY A 88 -7.83 -14.25 -2.54
N GLN A 89 -6.53 -13.92 -2.46
CA GLN A 89 -5.81 -13.18 -3.51
C GLN A 89 -4.73 -14.04 -4.17
N GLY A 90 -4.56 -13.90 -5.49
CA GLY A 90 -3.37 -14.36 -6.21
C GLY A 90 -3.00 -15.85 -6.03
N GLU A 91 -1.80 -16.09 -5.51
CA GLU A 91 -1.28 -17.43 -5.24
C GLU A 91 -1.67 -17.97 -3.86
N THR A 92 -2.23 -17.14 -2.98
CA THR A 92 -2.88 -17.63 -1.76
C THR A 92 -4.21 -18.28 -2.13
N LYS A 93 -4.28 -19.62 -2.05
CA LYS A 93 -5.46 -20.39 -2.48
C LYS A 93 -6.55 -20.49 -1.42
N ASP A 94 -6.20 -20.27 -0.17
CA ASP A 94 -7.15 -20.30 0.93
C ASP A 94 -7.87 -18.95 1.07
N ASN A 95 -9.17 -18.99 1.36
CA ASN A 95 -9.92 -17.83 1.82
C ASN A 95 -9.61 -17.55 3.28
N ASP A 96 -10.02 -16.38 3.78
CA ASP A 96 -9.82 -16.09 5.19
C ASP A 96 -10.71 -17.02 6.02
N PRO A 97 -10.19 -17.70 7.04
CA PRO A 97 -11.02 -18.53 7.91
C PRO A 97 -12.19 -17.78 8.56
N LEU A 98 -12.10 -16.46 8.73
CA LEU A 98 -13.21 -15.63 9.23
C LEU A 98 -14.39 -15.58 8.25
N ASP A 99 -14.12 -15.66 6.94
CA ASP A 99 -15.16 -15.55 5.90
C ASP A 99 -16.17 -16.70 5.97
N ALA A 100 -15.76 -17.87 6.46
CA ALA A 100 -16.61 -19.05 6.60
C ALA A 100 -17.76 -18.87 7.61
N TYR A 101 -17.64 -17.90 8.52
CA TYR A 101 -18.62 -17.63 9.57
C TYR A 101 -19.37 -16.30 9.37
N ALA A 102 -19.04 -15.56 8.31
CA ALA A 102 -19.68 -14.29 8.01
C ALA A 102 -21.07 -14.48 7.38
N GLU A 103 -22.01 -13.59 7.69
CA GLU A 103 -23.32 -13.54 7.03
C GLU A 103 -23.17 -13.27 5.52
N ASP A 104 -22.19 -12.44 5.17
CA ASP A 104 -21.81 -12.10 3.81
C ASP A 104 -20.31 -12.38 3.62
N PRO A 105 -19.93 -13.54 3.06
CA PRO A 105 -18.53 -13.93 2.88
C PRO A 105 -17.73 -12.96 1.98
N SER A 106 -18.41 -12.16 1.15
CA SER A 106 -17.74 -11.13 0.34
C SER A 106 -17.29 -9.90 1.14
N HIS A 107 -17.62 -9.89 2.44
CA HIS A 107 -17.26 -8.91 3.46
C HIS A 107 -16.86 -9.61 4.78
N GLY A 108 -16.26 -10.80 4.71
CA GLY A 108 -16.04 -11.65 5.86
C GLY A 108 -14.99 -11.15 6.86
N HIS A 109 -14.02 -10.36 6.40
CA HIS A 109 -13.01 -9.73 7.24
C HIS A 109 -12.76 -8.28 6.82
N ASP A 110 -12.20 -7.46 7.71
CA ASP A 110 -11.95 -6.03 7.47
C ASP A 110 -10.47 -5.65 7.50
N ALA A 111 -10.19 -4.35 7.36
CA ALA A 111 -8.82 -3.85 7.28
C ALA A 111 -8.01 -4.06 8.58
N LEU A 112 -8.66 -4.13 9.74
CA LEU A 112 -7.99 -4.43 11.01
C LEU A 112 -7.66 -5.92 11.13
N ASP A 113 -8.49 -6.81 10.58
CA ASP A 113 -8.17 -8.25 10.48
C ASP A 113 -6.91 -8.45 9.61
N VAL A 114 -6.86 -7.79 8.44
CA VAL A 114 -5.68 -7.81 7.56
C VAL A 114 -4.43 -7.24 8.26
N VAL A 115 -4.59 -6.19 9.09
CA VAL A 115 -3.49 -5.63 9.88
C VAL A 115 -2.98 -6.62 10.93
N SER A 116 -3.88 -7.38 11.57
CA SER A 116 -3.51 -8.42 12.53
C SER A 116 -2.72 -9.54 11.84
N ASP A 117 -3.21 -10.00 10.68
CA ASP A 117 -2.54 -11.02 9.87
C ASP A 117 -1.14 -10.59 9.43
N LEU A 118 -1.03 -9.36 8.92
CA LEU A 118 0.23 -8.75 8.52
C LEU A 118 1.21 -8.68 9.71
N ASN A 119 0.72 -8.37 10.91
CA ASN A 119 1.56 -8.34 12.10
C ASN A 119 2.12 -9.72 12.44
N GLU A 120 1.32 -10.78 12.42
CA GLU A 120 1.83 -12.15 12.61
C GLU A 120 2.85 -12.52 11.52
N LEU A 121 2.53 -12.22 10.26
CA LEU A 121 3.40 -12.52 9.13
C LEU A 121 4.80 -11.91 9.27
N VAL A 122 4.90 -10.61 9.63
CA VAL A 122 6.22 -9.96 9.72
C VAL A 122 7.09 -10.54 10.83
N TYR A 123 6.51 -11.02 11.93
CA TYR A 123 7.26 -11.73 12.98
C TYR A 123 7.70 -13.13 12.53
N ILE A 124 6.87 -13.86 11.77
CA ILE A 124 7.27 -15.15 11.21
C ILE A 124 8.42 -14.96 10.23
N VAL A 125 8.34 -13.97 9.34
CA VAL A 125 9.43 -13.66 8.41
C VAL A 125 10.71 -13.26 9.15
N ALA A 126 10.61 -12.44 10.20
CA ALA A 126 11.79 -12.10 11.01
C ALA A 126 12.45 -13.36 11.63
N GLN A 127 11.65 -14.34 12.05
CA GLN A 127 12.16 -15.63 12.55
C GLN A 127 12.77 -16.50 11.44
N LEU A 128 12.18 -16.52 10.24
CA LEU A 128 12.73 -17.25 9.09
C LEU A 128 14.15 -16.79 8.74
N PHE A 129 14.42 -15.49 8.90
CA PHE A 129 15.75 -14.89 8.70
C PHE A 129 16.59 -14.81 9.98
N ALA A 130 16.18 -15.47 11.07
CA ALA A 130 16.87 -15.49 12.35
C ALA A 130 17.24 -14.09 12.90
N LEU A 131 16.38 -13.10 12.65
CA LEU A 131 16.60 -11.74 13.12
C LEU A 131 16.41 -11.67 14.65
N PRO A 132 17.22 -10.88 15.38
CA PRO A 132 17.17 -10.79 16.85
C PRO A 132 15.87 -10.15 17.39
N GLY A 133 15.01 -9.67 16.49
CA GLY A 133 13.71 -9.08 16.76
C GLY A 133 13.10 -8.59 15.45
N LEU A 134 11.99 -7.85 15.55
CA LEU A 134 11.41 -7.20 14.38
C LEU A 134 12.21 -5.92 14.05
N PRO A 135 12.91 -5.87 12.90
CA PRO A 135 13.64 -4.67 12.49
C PRO A 135 12.68 -3.52 12.13
N PRO A 136 13.19 -2.30 11.92
CA PRO A 136 12.45 -1.21 11.29
C PRO A 136 11.68 -1.66 10.04
N LEU A 137 10.37 -1.39 10.03
CA LEU A 137 9.50 -1.73 8.91
C LEU A 137 9.43 -0.59 7.89
N ILE A 138 9.47 -0.96 6.62
CA ILE A 138 9.19 -0.10 5.49
C ILE A 138 8.02 -0.73 4.72
N PHE A 139 6.92 0.00 4.56
CA PHE A 139 5.82 -0.45 3.71
C PHE A 139 5.88 0.22 2.35
N VAL A 140 5.76 -0.58 1.29
CA VAL A 140 5.58 -0.13 -0.09
C VAL A 140 4.22 -0.63 -0.53
N ALA A 141 3.27 0.27 -0.75
CA ALA A 141 1.87 -0.10 -0.84
C ALA A 141 1.21 0.52 -2.07
N ASN A 142 0.21 -0.17 -2.62
CA ASN A 142 -0.65 0.38 -3.67
C ASN A 142 -2.13 0.30 -3.28
N SER A 143 -2.93 1.29 -3.70
CA SER A 143 -4.38 1.27 -3.58
C SER A 143 -4.86 1.01 -2.14
N ILE A 144 -5.68 -0.03 -1.89
CA ILE A 144 -6.13 -0.40 -0.54
C ILE A 144 -4.99 -0.84 0.39
N GLY A 145 -3.88 -1.35 -0.15
CA GLY A 145 -2.68 -1.64 0.63
C GLY A 145 -2.15 -0.40 1.35
N CYS A 146 -2.32 0.81 0.79
CA CYS A 146 -1.92 2.07 1.43
C CYS A 146 -2.73 2.32 2.71
N ALA A 147 -4.02 1.97 2.71
CA ALA A 147 -4.86 2.09 3.89
C ALA A 147 -4.45 1.06 4.97
N VAL A 148 -4.14 -0.18 4.57
CA VAL A 148 -3.59 -1.21 5.46
C VAL A 148 -2.26 -0.75 6.08
N ALA A 149 -1.35 -0.18 5.28
CA ALA A 149 -0.07 0.35 5.77
C ALA A 149 -0.27 1.44 6.84
N ARG A 150 -1.20 2.38 6.59
CA ARG A 150 -1.56 3.44 7.54
C ARG A 150 -2.14 2.87 8.82
N LEU A 151 -3.11 1.96 8.71
CA LEU A 151 -3.75 1.34 9.86
C LEU A 151 -2.76 0.51 10.69
N TYR A 152 -1.86 -0.23 10.05
CA TYR A 152 -0.79 -0.93 10.75
C TYR A 152 0.06 0.03 11.59
N ALA A 153 0.50 1.16 10.99
CA ALA A 153 1.29 2.17 11.69
C ALA A 153 0.53 2.85 12.84
N GLN A 154 -0.81 2.92 12.77
CA GLN A 154 -1.66 3.42 13.85
C GLN A 154 -1.81 2.41 15.00
N VAL A 155 -2.09 1.14 14.65
CA VAL A 155 -2.31 0.06 15.62
C VAL A 155 -1.02 -0.30 16.34
N TYR A 156 0.11 -0.28 15.62
CA TYR A 156 1.44 -0.59 16.14
C TYR A 156 2.37 0.63 16.02
N PRO A 157 2.16 1.68 16.85
CA PRO A 157 2.99 2.87 16.79
C PRO A 157 4.45 2.52 17.08
N LYS A 158 5.36 3.27 16.47
CA LYS A 158 6.82 3.11 16.58
C LYS A 158 7.40 1.86 15.92
N ARG A 159 6.62 1.18 15.06
CA ARG A 159 7.10 0.03 14.27
C ARG A 159 7.48 0.41 12.83
N VAL A 160 6.64 1.21 12.20
CA VAL A 160 6.81 1.63 10.80
C VAL A 160 7.68 2.87 10.73
N HIS A 161 8.79 2.77 10.00
CA HIS A 161 9.79 3.83 9.87
C HIS A 161 9.72 4.53 8.53
N ALA A 162 9.18 3.87 7.49
CA ALA A 162 8.89 4.50 6.22
C ALA A 162 7.66 3.90 5.51
N LEU A 163 7.02 4.71 4.68
CA LEU A 163 5.83 4.43 3.90
C LEU A 163 6.01 4.98 2.47
N LEU A 164 5.92 4.13 1.46
CA LEU A 164 5.67 4.53 0.08
C LEU A 164 4.21 4.18 -0.24
N LEU A 165 3.40 5.20 -0.51
CA LEU A 165 1.97 5.06 -0.79
C LEU A 165 1.72 5.40 -2.25
N ALA A 166 1.61 4.37 -3.10
CA ALA A 166 1.43 4.51 -4.54
C ALA A 166 -0.06 4.45 -4.91
N ASP A 167 -0.60 5.57 -5.37
CA ASP A 167 -1.98 5.74 -5.78
C ASP A 167 -2.98 5.14 -4.77
N SER A 168 -2.92 5.66 -3.55
CA SER A 168 -3.74 5.19 -2.42
C SER A 168 -5.21 5.18 -2.78
N ILE A 169 -5.95 4.17 -2.31
CA ILE A 169 -7.42 4.29 -2.27
C ILE A 169 -7.80 5.54 -1.46
N ILE A 170 -8.86 6.22 -1.87
CA ILE A 170 -9.45 7.31 -1.11
C ILE A 170 -10.20 6.72 0.10
N ALA A 171 -9.47 6.42 1.18
CA ALA A 171 -10.02 5.71 2.34
C ALA A 171 -11.13 6.49 3.08
N SER A 172 -11.18 7.81 2.92
CA SER A 172 -12.10 8.70 3.64
C SER A 172 -13.38 9.05 2.86
N SER A 173 -13.60 8.45 1.69
CA SER A 173 -14.77 8.74 0.86
C SER A 173 -15.11 7.58 -0.09
N HIS A 174 -16.12 7.77 -0.93
CA HIS A 174 -16.46 6.90 -2.05
C HIS A 174 -17.12 7.72 -3.18
N TYR A 175 -17.26 7.14 -4.38
CA TYR A 175 -17.75 7.88 -5.55
C TYR A 175 -19.13 8.52 -5.37
N GLY A 176 -20.03 7.88 -4.63
CA GLY A 176 -21.32 8.45 -4.22
C GLY A 176 -21.25 9.71 -3.34
N LEU A 177 -20.09 10.07 -2.80
CA LEU A 177 -19.85 11.33 -2.09
C LEU A 177 -18.92 12.28 -2.87
N ILE A 178 -18.06 11.74 -3.74
CA ILE A 178 -17.12 12.53 -4.55
C ILE A 178 -17.85 13.21 -5.72
N ILE A 179 -18.77 12.50 -6.36
CA ILE A 179 -19.52 13.00 -7.51
C ILE A 179 -20.84 13.60 -6.99
N PRO A 180 -21.13 14.88 -7.25
CA PRO A 180 -22.35 15.53 -6.76
C PRO A 180 -23.63 14.80 -7.14
N ASP A 181 -24.62 14.82 -6.25
CA ASP A 181 -25.94 14.27 -6.52
C ASP A 181 -26.84 15.29 -7.22
N PRO A 182 -27.15 15.14 -8.52
CA PRO A 182 -27.90 16.14 -9.27
C PRO A 182 -29.39 16.22 -8.86
N ASP A 183 -29.88 15.29 -8.03
CA ASP A 183 -31.25 15.29 -7.53
C ASP A 183 -31.39 16.05 -6.20
N THR A 184 -30.27 16.35 -5.53
CA THR A 184 -30.27 17.09 -4.26
C THR A 184 -29.37 18.33 -4.26
N GLU A 185 -28.44 18.44 -5.21
CA GLU A 185 -27.48 19.53 -5.34
C GLU A 185 -27.72 20.35 -6.62
N THR A 186 -27.46 21.66 -6.56
CA THR A 186 -27.49 22.52 -7.75
C THR A 186 -26.15 22.43 -8.47
N ILE A 187 -26.16 21.98 -9.73
CA ILE A 187 -24.96 21.77 -10.53
C ILE A 187 -24.85 22.89 -11.57
N ASP A 188 -23.88 23.79 -11.39
CA ASP A 188 -23.57 24.88 -12.33
C ASP A 188 -22.16 24.71 -12.93
N GLN A 189 -21.89 23.50 -13.43
CA GLN A 189 -20.61 23.15 -14.02
C GLN A 189 -20.75 23.02 -15.54
N PRO A 190 -20.10 23.90 -16.34
CA PRO A 190 -20.19 23.85 -17.80
C PRO A 190 -19.78 22.49 -18.37
N GLY A 191 -20.57 21.97 -19.31
CA GLY A 191 -20.32 20.68 -19.97
C GLY A 191 -20.73 19.45 -19.15
N ILE A 192 -21.22 19.62 -17.92
CA ILE A 192 -21.70 18.52 -17.08
C ILE A 192 -23.22 18.58 -16.98
N THR A 193 -23.87 17.48 -17.36
CA THR A 193 -25.32 17.35 -17.26
C THR A 193 -25.73 16.52 -16.04
N PRO A 194 -26.94 16.74 -15.48
CA PRO A 194 -27.51 15.85 -14.47
C PRO A 194 -27.50 14.36 -14.86
N ASP A 195 -27.75 14.04 -16.14
CA ASP A 195 -27.75 12.66 -16.62
C ASP A 195 -26.36 12.00 -16.55
N MET A 196 -25.30 12.74 -16.91
CA MET A 196 -23.92 12.27 -16.77
C MET A 196 -23.57 11.94 -15.32
N LEU A 197 -24.00 12.77 -14.38
CA LEU A 197 -23.77 12.54 -12.95
C LEU A 197 -24.50 11.30 -12.45
N ARG A 198 -25.79 11.12 -12.79
CA ARG A 198 -26.56 9.92 -12.39
C ARG A 198 -25.93 8.64 -12.94
N LYS A 199 -25.56 8.66 -14.22
CA LYS A 199 -24.89 7.55 -14.91
C LYS A 199 -23.57 7.17 -14.26
N ALA A 200 -22.68 8.14 -14.06
CA ALA A 200 -21.39 7.89 -13.44
C ALA A 200 -21.53 7.43 -11.99
N ARG A 201 -22.42 8.03 -11.19
CA ARG A 201 -22.71 7.58 -9.81
C ARG A 201 -23.18 6.14 -9.79
N SER A 202 -24.13 5.78 -10.66
CA SER A 202 -24.64 4.41 -10.75
C SER A 202 -23.53 3.43 -11.13
N ALA A 203 -22.77 3.70 -12.19
CA ALA A 203 -21.71 2.83 -12.68
C ALA A 203 -20.59 2.63 -11.65
N LEU A 204 -20.10 3.73 -11.05
CA LEU A 204 -19.00 3.68 -10.10
C LEU A 204 -19.42 3.09 -8.75
N ASN A 205 -20.64 3.35 -8.27
CA ASN A 205 -21.12 2.73 -7.03
C ASN A 205 -21.37 1.22 -7.21
N ALA A 206 -21.83 0.78 -8.39
CA ALA A 206 -22.01 -0.65 -8.66
C ALA A 206 -20.70 -1.47 -8.58
N LEU A 207 -19.55 -0.82 -8.76
CA LEU A 207 -18.23 -1.47 -8.76
C LEU A 207 -17.42 -1.18 -7.49
N PHE A 208 -17.44 0.07 -7.02
CA PHE A 208 -16.49 0.58 -6.03
C PHE A 208 -17.13 1.07 -4.74
N HIS A 209 -18.45 1.02 -4.60
CA HIS A 209 -19.08 1.36 -3.34
C HIS A 209 -18.55 0.43 -2.22
N PRO A 210 -18.32 0.93 -0.99
CA PRO A 210 -17.84 0.11 0.11
C PRO A 210 -18.70 -1.12 0.44
N ASP A 211 -19.98 -1.10 0.06
CA ASP A 211 -20.93 -2.22 0.21
C ASP A 211 -20.85 -3.26 -0.92
N VAL A 212 -20.08 -3.01 -1.97
CA VAL A 212 -19.78 -4.00 -3.00
C VAL A 212 -18.66 -4.89 -2.49
N GLY A 213 -19.00 -6.16 -2.24
CA GLY A 213 -18.06 -7.18 -1.82
C GLY A 213 -17.10 -7.59 -2.93
N ASN A 214 -16.08 -8.36 -2.56
CA ASN A 214 -15.08 -8.85 -3.51
C ASN A 214 -14.69 -10.29 -3.22
N ALA A 215 -13.96 -10.89 -4.16
CA ALA A 215 -13.56 -12.30 -4.08
C ALA A 215 -12.54 -12.58 -2.97
N GLU A 216 -11.82 -11.57 -2.47
CA GLU A 216 -10.92 -11.73 -1.32
C GLU A 216 -11.71 -11.83 0.00
N GLY A 217 -12.99 -11.44 0.04
CA GLY A 217 -13.74 -11.29 1.30
C GLY A 217 -13.40 -10.01 2.08
N PHE A 218 -12.43 -9.22 1.57
CA PHE A 218 -11.91 -8.03 2.24
C PHE A 218 -12.90 -6.86 2.19
N SER A 219 -13.61 -6.66 3.30
CA SER A 219 -14.60 -5.59 3.47
C SER A 219 -13.99 -4.20 3.53
N ARG A 220 -14.62 -3.27 2.81
CA ARG A 220 -14.28 -1.83 2.80
C ARG A 220 -15.27 -0.97 3.59
N ARG A 221 -16.35 -1.58 4.12
CA ARG A 221 -17.51 -0.87 4.70
C ARG A 221 -17.15 0.06 5.85
N ASN A 222 -16.17 -0.31 6.67
CA ASN A 222 -15.74 0.49 7.82
C ASN A 222 -14.55 1.41 7.53
N LEU A 223 -14.00 1.42 6.31
CA LEU A 223 -12.73 2.09 6.02
C LEU A 223 -12.79 3.60 6.28
N MET A 224 -13.90 4.25 5.92
CA MET A 224 -14.12 5.67 6.21
C MET A 224 -14.20 5.98 7.70
N LYS A 225 -14.66 5.03 8.53
CA LYS A 225 -14.69 5.19 9.99
C LYS A 225 -13.29 5.05 10.58
N LEU A 226 -12.48 4.15 10.03
CA LEU A 226 -11.11 3.89 10.48
C LEU A 226 -10.13 4.99 10.03
N LEU A 227 -10.33 5.53 8.82
CA LEU A 227 -9.51 6.57 8.19
C LEU A 227 -10.39 7.72 7.66
N PRO A 228 -11.07 8.49 8.53
CA PRO A 228 -11.98 9.55 8.12
C PRO A 228 -11.28 10.76 7.49
N HIS A 229 -9.97 10.87 7.66
CA HIS A 229 -9.18 12.01 7.20
C HIS A 229 -7.93 11.54 6.46
N ALA A 230 -7.60 12.23 5.37
CA ALA A 230 -6.39 11.97 4.60
C ALA A 230 -5.12 12.22 5.44
N ASN A 231 -5.11 13.29 6.25
CA ASN A 231 -3.96 13.78 6.99
C ASN A 231 -3.88 13.35 8.46
N ALA A 232 -4.83 12.53 8.95
CA ALA A 232 -4.90 12.17 10.35
C ALA A 232 -5.19 10.67 10.57
N PRO A 233 -4.77 10.12 11.73
CA PRO A 233 -3.88 10.74 12.72
C PRO A 233 -2.45 10.87 12.20
N LYS A 234 -1.64 11.70 12.86
CA LYS A 234 -0.20 11.70 12.64
C LYS A 234 0.37 10.36 13.11
N LEU A 235 1.16 9.73 12.27
CA LEU A 235 1.81 8.45 12.55
C LEU A 235 3.09 8.67 13.35
N LEU A 236 3.50 7.65 14.11
CA LEU A 236 4.68 7.68 14.95
C LEU A 236 5.64 6.56 14.53
N ALA A 237 6.84 6.92 14.12
CA ALA A 237 7.96 5.99 13.93
C ALA A 237 8.83 5.89 15.19
N THR A 238 8.92 6.97 15.96
CA THR A 238 9.58 7.00 17.28
C THR A 238 8.70 7.75 18.29
N ALA A 239 9.21 7.99 19.50
CA ALA A 239 8.51 8.82 20.47
C ALA A 239 8.35 10.29 20.03
N LEU A 240 9.21 10.76 19.12
CA LEU A 240 9.29 12.19 18.74
C LEU A 240 8.93 12.43 17.27
N ASN A 241 9.17 11.44 16.39
CA ASN A 241 9.09 11.64 14.95
C ASN A 241 8.13 10.65 14.29
N GLY A 242 7.39 11.12 13.28
CA GLY A 242 6.60 10.25 12.38
C GLY A 242 7.46 9.55 11.32
N PRO A 243 6.97 8.56 10.57
CA PRO A 243 7.75 7.84 9.56
C PRO A 243 8.15 8.74 8.38
N PHE A 244 9.14 8.32 7.59
CA PHE A 244 9.33 8.90 6.25
C PHE A 244 8.15 8.50 5.36
N VAL A 245 7.56 9.46 4.63
CA VAL A 245 6.40 9.21 3.77
C VAL A 245 6.68 9.74 2.38
N THR A 246 6.58 8.87 1.37
CA THR A 246 6.56 9.23 -0.04
C THR A 246 5.18 8.88 -0.60
N VAL A 247 4.48 9.85 -1.20
CA VAL A 247 3.22 9.60 -1.90
C VAL A 247 3.44 9.73 -3.40
N LEU A 248 3.06 8.69 -4.13
CA LEU A 248 3.03 8.68 -5.59
C LEU A 248 1.58 8.70 -6.06
N GLU A 249 1.32 9.45 -7.12
CA GLU A 249 0.00 9.64 -7.70
C GLU A 249 0.01 9.23 -9.17
N HIS A 250 -1.12 8.72 -9.67
CA HIS A 250 -1.27 8.41 -11.08
C HIS A 250 -1.12 9.66 -11.97
N ASP A 251 -0.75 9.43 -13.23
CA ASP A 251 -0.90 10.40 -14.29
C ASP A 251 -2.39 10.61 -14.60
N PRO A 252 -2.93 11.84 -14.46
CA PRO A 252 -4.35 12.11 -14.65
C PRO A 252 -4.84 11.80 -16.06
N GLU A 253 -3.99 11.88 -17.09
CA GLU A 253 -4.36 11.55 -18.47
C GLU A 253 -4.43 10.04 -18.71
N VAL A 254 -3.54 9.28 -18.07
CA VAL A 254 -3.55 7.82 -18.15
C VAL A 254 -4.75 7.27 -17.39
N PHE A 255 -4.99 7.76 -16.18
CA PHE A 255 -6.14 7.37 -15.37
C PHE A 255 -7.47 7.74 -16.04
N LEU A 256 -7.53 8.88 -16.74
CA LEU A 256 -8.69 9.24 -17.57
C LEU A 256 -8.96 8.17 -18.64
N LYS A 257 -7.93 7.79 -19.40
CA LYS A 257 -8.05 6.75 -20.45
C LYS A 257 -8.47 5.39 -19.89
N GLU A 258 -8.00 5.04 -18.69
CA GLU A 258 -8.44 3.83 -17.99
C GLU A 258 -9.91 3.93 -17.56
N SER A 259 -10.30 5.06 -16.99
CA SER A 259 -11.66 5.32 -16.52
C SER A 259 -12.68 5.30 -17.65
N MET A 260 -12.32 5.81 -18.83
CA MET A 260 -13.16 5.79 -20.03
C MET A 260 -13.46 4.38 -20.57
N ARG A 261 -12.77 3.35 -20.10
CA ARG A 261 -13.11 1.95 -20.42
C ARG A 261 -14.35 1.47 -19.65
N MET A 262 -14.73 2.17 -18.58
CA MET A 262 -15.96 1.89 -17.85
C MET A 262 -17.15 2.50 -18.58
N PRO A 263 -18.19 1.69 -18.91
CA PRO A 263 -19.43 2.23 -19.44
C PRO A 263 -20.00 3.31 -18.52
N ASP A 264 -20.64 4.31 -19.12
CA ASP A 264 -21.39 5.36 -18.41
C ASP A 264 -20.56 6.31 -17.52
N VAL A 265 -19.22 6.22 -17.56
CA VAL A 265 -18.31 7.16 -16.90
C VAL A 265 -17.74 8.14 -17.94
N ALA A 266 -18.32 9.34 -18.01
CA ALA A 266 -17.90 10.35 -18.97
C ALA A 266 -16.55 11.00 -18.57
N PRO A 267 -15.68 11.37 -19.54
CA PRO A 267 -14.38 12.01 -19.27
C PRO A 267 -14.48 13.27 -18.40
N GLU A 268 -15.53 14.06 -18.58
CA GLU A 268 -15.78 15.30 -17.84
C GLU A 268 -16.00 15.03 -16.35
N ILE A 269 -16.59 13.88 -16.00
CA ILE A 269 -16.80 13.49 -14.60
C ILE A 269 -15.46 13.19 -13.92
N VAL A 270 -14.59 12.44 -14.60
CA VAL A 270 -13.29 12.04 -14.06
C VAL A 270 -12.39 13.27 -13.89
N THR A 271 -12.30 14.11 -14.91
CA THR A 271 -11.46 15.32 -14.91
C THR A 271 -11.94 16.38 -13.94
N THR A 272 -13.26 16.50 -13.72
CA THR A 272 -13.82 17.55 -12.86
C THR A 272 -13.93 17.14 -11.40
N TYR A 273 -14.29 15.88 -11.12
CA TYR A 273 -14.58 15.44 -9.75
C TYR A 273 -13.57 14.43 -9.24
N THR A 274 -13.28 13.37 -9.99
CA THR A 274 -12.45 12.26 -9.49
C THR A 274 -10.99 12.67 -9.32
N ASN A 275 -10.30 13.11 -10.39
CA ASN A 275 -8.87 13.44 -10.31
C ASN A 275 -8.60 14.57 -9.32
N PRO A 276 -9.35 15.69 -9.31
CA PRO A 276 -9.10 16.76 -8.34
C PRO A 276 -9.32 16.32 -6.89
N PHE A 277 -10.33 15.48 -6.62
CA PHE A 277 -10.57 14.95 -5.28
C PHE A 277 -9.43 14.02 -4.85
N TRP A 278 -8.99 13.14 -5.74
CA TRP A 278 -7.91 12.18 -5.46
C TRP A 278 -6.58 12.91 -5.20
N HIS A 279 -6.26 13.93 -6.02
CA HIS A 279 -5.10 14.77 -5.82
C HIS A 279 -5.12 15.44 -4.44
N LYS A 280 -6.25 16.07 -4.07
CA LYS A 280 -6.43 16.68 -2.75
C LYS A 280 -6.32 15.68 -1.60
N TYR A 281 -6.80 14.45 -1.80
CA TYR A 281 -6.61 13.37 -0.84
C TYR A 281 -5.13 13.06 -0.66
N ASN A 282 -4.36 12.96 -1.75
CA ASN A 282 -2.93 12.69 -1.72
C ASN A 282 -2.11 13.85 -1.12
N GLU A 283 -2.52 15.11 -1.34
CA GLU A 283 -1.96 16.29 -0.64
C GLU A 283 -2.17 16.19 0.87
N GLY A 284 -3.32 15.70 1.33
CA GLY A 284 -3.55 15.42 2.75
C GLY A 284 -2.71 14.23 3.25
N LEU A 285 -2.52 13.21 2.41
CA LEU A 285 -1.85 11.97 2.78
C LEU A 285 -0.38 12.16 3.16
N ILE A 286 0.34 13.06 2.49
CA ILE A 286 1.72 13.41 2.87
C ILE A 286 1.81 14.06 4.25
N GLU A 287 0.69 14.58 4.76
CA GLU A 287 0.64 15.21 6.07
C GLU A 287 0.37 14.22 7.20
N ILE A 288 0.39 12.91 6.99
CA ILE A 288 0.35 11.95 8.11
C ILE A 288 1.67 11.92 8.91
N THR A 289 2.70 12.64 8.47
CA THR A 289 4.00 12.78 9.14
C THR A 289 4.46 14.25 9.26
N GLY A 290 5.70 14.46 9.72
CA GLY A 290 6.36 15.77 9.81
C GLY A 290 6.81 16.31 8.44
N ALA A 291 6.93 17.63 8.32
CA ALA A 291 7.25 18.30 7.05
C ALA A 291 8.63 17.95 6.50
N ASP A 292 9.59 17.64 7.36
CA ASP A 292 10.95 17.20 7.06
C ASP A 292 11.04 15.72 6.67
N ARG A 293 9.95 14.97 6.84
CA ARG A 293 9.88 13.53 6.57
C ARG A 293 8.87 13.15 5.49
N ARG A 294 8.37 14.13 4.71
CA ARG A 294 7.39 13.88 3.64
C ARG A 294 7.93 14.25 2.25
N LYS A 295 7.51 13.50 1.23
CA LYS A 295 7.76 13.74 -0.19
C LYS A 295 6.50 13.44 -1.01
N GLY A 296 6.23 14.28 -2.01
CA GLY A 296 5.06 14.18 -2.87
C GLY A 296 3.90 15.10 -2.45
N PRO A 297 2.66 14.84 -2.94
CA PRO A 297 2.35 13.81 -3.92
C PRO A 297 3.07 14.07 -5.25
N ALA A 298 3.71 13.04 -5.79
CA ALA A 298 4.41 13.13 -7.07
C ALA A 298 3.61 12.39 -8.14
N ILE A 299 3.20 13.11 -9.18
CA ILE A 299 2.56 12.51 -10.36
C ILE A 299 3.60 11.66 -11.08
N VAL A 300 3.26 10.41 -11.32
CA VAL A 300 4.12 9.47 -12.04
C VAL A 300 3.68 9.39 -13.49
N GLU A 301 4.36 10.14 -14.36
CA GLU A 301 4.07 10.23 -15.78
C GLU A 301 3.96 8.83 -16.43
N GLY A 302 2.91 8.65 -17.24
CA GLY A 302 2.67 7.39 -17.94
C GLY A 302 2.15 6.25 -17.05
N ALA A 303 1.86 6.46 -15.76
CA ALA A 303 1.27 5.46 -14.88
C ALA A 303 -0.20 5.75 -14.56
N GLY A 304 -1.06 4.74 -14.67
CA GLY A 304 -2.42 4.76 -14.13
C GLY A 304 -2.46 4.29 -12.67
N HIS A 305 -3.55 3.63 -12.28
CA HIS A 305 -3.75 3.20 -10.87
C HIS A 305 -2.67 2.25 -10.34
N PHE A 306 -2.11 1.42 -11.22
CA PHE A 306 -1.11 0.39 -10.88
C PHE A 306 0.31 0.85 -11.17
N ILE A 307 0.76 1.89 -10.46
CA ILE A 307 2.07 2.54 -10.66
C ILE A 307 3.22 1.53 -10.63
N GLN A 308 3.19 0.56 -9.72
CA GLN A 308 4.21 -0.47 -9.59
C GLN A 308 4.35 -1.36 -10.83
N ALA A 309 3.25 -1.63 -11.52
CA ALA A 309 3.25 -2.47 -12.72
C ALA A 309 3.69 -1.68 -13.96
N MET A 310 3.32 -0.40 -14.02
CA MET A 310 3.56 0.45 -15.20
C MET A 310 4.93 1.16 -15.14
N GLN A 311 5.32 1.62 -13.95
CA GLN A 311 6.56 2.36 -13.71
C GLN A 311 7.34 1.77 -12.52
N PRO A 312 7.74 0.47 -12.59
CA PRO A 312 8.41 -0.21 -11.48
C PRO A 312 9.72 0.46 -11.06
N HIS A 313 10.39 1.16 -11.98
CA HIS A 313 11.65 1.85 -11.70
C HIS A 313 11.49 3.06 -10.79
N ILE A 314 10.38 3.80 -10.91
CA ILE A 314 10.08 4.94 -10.03
C ILE A 314 9.83 4.42 -8.61
N VAL A 315 8.99 3.40 -8.47
CA VAL A 315 8.71 2.79 -7.16
C VAL A 315 9.99 2.24 -6.53
N ALA A 316 10.86 1.60 -7.33
CA ALA A 316 12.14 1.09 -6.86
C ALA A 316 13.06 2.20 -6.33
N ASN A 317 13.25 3.27 -7.10
CA ASN A 317 14.10 4.40 -6.70
C ASN A 317 13.62 5.06 -5.40
N GLU A 318 12.31 5.28 -5.28
CA GLU A 318 11.71 5.85 -4.06
C GLU A 318 11.82 4.89 -2.86
N THR A 319 11.70 3.58 -3.10
CA THR A 319 11.89 2.58 -2.05
C THR A 319 13.34 2.56 -1.56
N VAL A 320 14.31 2.65 -2.46
CA VAL A 320 15.73 2.72 -2.13
C VAL A 320 16.07 3.96 -1.32
N ASP A 321 15.55 5.13 -1.70
CA ASP A 321 15.71 6.36 -0.91
C ASP A 321 15.16 6.20 0.53
N LEU A 322 14.01 5.55 0.69
CA LEU A 322 13.46 5.23 2.00
C LEU A 322 14.33 4.24 2.79
N ILE A 323 14.85 3.20 2.15
CA ILE A 323 15.76 2.23 2.78
C ILE A 323 17.01 2.95 3.29
N VAL A 324 17.67 3.77 2.45
CA VAL A 324 18.86 4.55 2.83
C VAL A 324 18.53 5.43 4.03
N LYS A 325 17.41 6.17 3.99
CA LYS A 325 17.00 7.03 5.10
C LYS A 325 16.78 6.24 6.38
N VAL A 326 16.10 5.10 6.34
CA VAL A 326 15.84 4.29 7.53
C VAL A 326 17.13 3.72 8.10
N LEU A 327 17.96 3.05 7.29
CA LEU A 327 19.21 2.45 7.76
C LEU A 327 20.21 3.48 8.27
N SER A 328 20.22 4.69 7.71
CA SER A 328 21.11 5.78 8.18
C SER A 328 20.67 6.42 9.51
N HIS A 329 19.43 6.21 9.96
CA HIS A 329 18.88 6.80 11.19
C HIS A 329 18.66 5.79 12.32
N VAL A 330 18.99 4.52 12.10
CA VAL A 330 18.81 3.43 13.08
C VAL A 330 20.07 3.19 13.91
N ASN A 331 21.15 3.93 13.66
CA ASN A 331 22.40 3.93 14.43
C ASN A 331 22.50 5.13 15.39
#